data_AF-A0A958K3P5-F1
#
_entry.id   AF-A0A958K3P5-F1
#
_cell.length_a   1.000
_cell.length_b   1.000
_cell.length_c   1.000
_cell.angle_alpha   90.00
_cell.angle_beta   90.00
_cell.angle_gamma   90.00
#
_symmetry.space_group_name_H-M   'P 1'
#
loop_
_entity.id
_entity.type
_entity.pdbx_description
1 polymer ?
#
loop_
_entity_poly.entity_id
_entity_poly.type
_entity_poly.pdbx_seq_one_letter_code
_entity_poly.pdbx_strand_id
1 'polypeptide(L)'
;PESTSIQAATLIFIAIQGLGAYFFAGVHKLLEPRWRSGVLLKNIYYQSSFAVPWLTRQSWMSHINWKIASLTIIIIELSAGSILTLPRPFVWSFLSIALLFHIWNVLTWGLNHFLLTFSASFPAILWCYEWLHIN
;
A
#
# COMPACT_ATOMS: atom_id res chain seq x y z
N PRO A 1 5.02 -33.31 -11.16
CA PRO A 1 4.05 -33.02 -10.09
C PRO A 1 4.79 -32.41 -8.88
N GLU A 2 5.17 -31.14 -9.01
CA GLU A 2 5.72 -30.40 -7.87
C GLU A 2 4.64 -30.30 -6.80
N SER A 3 4.99 -30.72 -5.59
CA SER A 3 4.05 -30.96 -4.50
C SER A 3 3.24 -29.71 -4.18
N THR A 4 1.92 -29.87 -4.02
CA THR A 4 0.96 -28.84 -3.61
C THR A 4 1.44 -28.00 -2.41
N SER A 5 2.25 -28.60 -1.52
CA SER A 5 2.88 -27.92 -0.38
C SER A 5 3.90 -26.84 -0.75
N ILE A 6 4.71 -27.04 -1.80
CA ILE A 6 5.70 -26.05 -2.26
C ILE A 6 4.98 -24.85 -2.88
N GLN A 7 3.92 -25.09 -3.66
CA GLN A 7 3.09 -24.04 -4.23
C GLN A 7 2.42 -23.21 -3.14
N ALA A 8 1.81 -23.88 -2.15
CA ALA A 8 1.21 -23.23 -0.99
C ALA A 8 2.25 -22.39 -0.22
N ALA A 9 3.42 -22.96 0.11
CA ALA A 9 4.49 -22.25 0.80
C ALA A 9 4.98 -21.02 0.01
N THR A 10 5.06 -21.12 -1.32
CA THR A 10 5.45 -20.01 -2.19
C THR A 10 4.43 -18.88 -2.15
N LEU A 11 3.14 -19.19 -2.26
CA LEU A 11 2.07 -18.19 -2.20
C LEU A 11 1.99 -17.53 -0.82
N ILE A 12 2.13 -18.31 0.24
CA ILE A 12 2.22 -17.80 1.62
C ILE A 12 3.41 -16.85 1.76
N PHE A 13 4.58 -17.24 1.26
CA PHE A 13 5.78 -16.40 1.30
C PHE A 13 5.55 -15.06 0.58
N ILE A 14 5.01 -15.07 -0.64
CA ILE A 14 4.73 -13.84 -1.40
C ILE A 14 3.72 -12.96 -0.66
N ALA A 15 2.65 -13.55 -0.11
CA ALA A 15 1.63 -12.81 0.63
C ALA A 15 2.21 -12.15 1.89
N ILE A 16 3.01 -12.89 2.67
CA ILE A 16 3.69 -12.36 3.86
C ILE A 16 4.67 -11.25 3.49
N GLN A 17 5.44 -11.42 2.43
CA GLN A 17 6.38 -10.37 1.97
C GLN A 17 5.64 -9.11 1.54
N GLY A 18 4.54 -9.24 0.78
CA GLY A 18 3.72 -8.11 0.34
C GLY A 18 3.05 -7.38 1.51
N LEU A 19 2.33 -8.10 2.37
CA LEU A 19 1.65 -7.53 3.54
C LEU A 19 2.64 -6.99 4.57
N GLY A 20 3.74 -7.69 4.81
CA GLY A 20 4.84 -7.26 5.68
C GLY A 20 5.47 -5.97 5.19
N ALA A 21 5.70 -5.82 3.89
CA ALA A 21 6.23 -4.57 3.33
C ALA A 21 5.31 -3.38 3.60
N TYR A 22 3.99 -3.53 3.44
CA TYR A 22 3.03 -2.48 3.84
C TYR A 22 3.09 -2.20 5.33
N PHE A 23 2.98 -3.25 6.16
CA PHE A 23 2.92 -3.11 7.61
C PHE A 23 4.15 -2.40 8.17
N PHE A 24 5.35 -2.86 7.80
CA PHE A 24 6.60 -2.25 8.29
C PHE A 24 6.82 -0.85 7.72
N ALA A 25 6.36 -0.55 6.51
CA ALA A 25 6.33 0.82 6.00
C ALA A 25 5.41 1.71 6.86
N GLY A 26 4.23 1.21 7.23
CA GLY A 26 3.30 1.91 8.13
C GLY A 26 3.89 2.13 9.52
N VAL A 27 4.55 1.12 10.10
CA VAL A 27 5.25 1.24 11.39
C VAL A 27 6.35 2.31 11.32
N HIS A 28 7.17 2.30 10.27
CA HIS A 28 8.21 3.31 10.08
C HIS A 28 7.60 4.74 10.01
N LYS A 29 6.51 4.91 9.26
CA LYS A 29 5.79 6.19 9.16
C LYS A 29 5.10 6.60 10.46
N LEU A 30 4.62 5.64 11.25
CA LEU A 30 4.03 5.93 12.55
C LEU A 30 5.09 6.46 13.54
N LEU A 31 6.28 5.85 13.55
CA LEU A 31 7.35 6.20 14.47
C LEU A 31 8.00 7.56 14.15
N GLU A 32 8.11 7.93 12.88
CA GLU A 32 8.70 9.20 12.44
C GLU A 32 7.70 10.39 12.58
N PRO A 33 7.96 11.38 13.45
CA PRO A 33 7.04 12.50 13.69
C PRO A 33 6.69 13.34 12.44
N ARG A 34 7.59 13.44 11.46
CA ARG A 34 7.35 14.21 10.23
C ARG A 34 6.31 13.55 9.31
N TRP A 35 6.16 12.23 9.37
CA TRP A 35 5.05 11.52 8.73
C TRP A 35 3.74 11.81 9.46
N ARG A 36 3.68 11.65 10.78
CA ARG A 36 2.45 11.93 11.55
C ARG A 36 1.93 13.36 11.45
N SER A 37 2.82 14.34 11.25
CA SER A 37 2.45 15.74 11.03
C SER A 37 2.06 16.06 9.59
N GLY A 38 2.31 15.15 8.64
CA GLY A 38 2.09 15.34 7.20
C GLY A 38 3.14 16.20 6.51
N VAL A 39 4.11 16.75 7.24
CA VAL A 39 5.17 17.61 6.68
C VAL A 39 6.02 16.84 5.67
N LEU A 40 6.37 15.60 5.97
CA LEU A 40 7.20 14.80 5.07
C LEU A 40 6.45 14.44 3.79
N LEU A 41 5.18 14.01 3.90
CA LEU A 41 4.34 13.73 2.73
C LEU A 41 4.17 14.98 1.84
N LYS A 42 3.92 16.13 2.47
CA LYS A 42 3.84 17.42 1.76
C LYS A 42 5.14 17.71 1.01
N ASN A 43 6.28 17.57 1.68
CA ASN A 43 7.59 17.85 1.08
C ASN A 43 7.88 16.90 -0.09
N ILE A 44 7.65 15.59 0.09
CA ILE A 44 7.82 14.58 -0.98
C ILE A 44 6.94 14.93 -2.19
N TYR A 45 5.70 15.38 -1.95
CA TYR A 45 4.82 15.80 -3.02
C TYR A 45 5.39 16.99 -3.82
N TYR A 46 5.80 18.07 -3.14
CA TYR A 46 6.29 19.28 -3.80
C TYR A 46 7.73 19.18 -4.34
N GLN A 47 8.58 18.32 -3.77
CA GLN A 47 9.97 18.12 -4.19
C GLN A 47 10.12 17.09 -5.32
N SER A 48 9.01 16.46 -5.74
CA SER A 48 8.99 15.53 -6.85
C SER A 48 9.44 16.20 -8.15
N SER A 49 10.67 15.94 -8.57
CA SER A 49 11.23 16.36 -9.85
C SER A 49 10.57 15.69 -11.07
N PHE A 50 9.76 14.66 -10.83
CA PHE A 50 9.00 13.92 -11.85
C PHE A 50 7.49 14.17 -11.79
N ALA A 51 7.01 15.04 -10.89
CA ALA A 51 5.59 15.32 -10.81
C ALA A 51 5.13 15.92 -12.14
N VAL A 52 4.18 15.24 -12.77
CA VAL A 52 3.63 15.72 -14.03
C VAL A 52 3.07 17.12 -13.77
N PRO A 53 3.49 18.16 -14.53
CA PRO A 53 3.22 19.56 -14.17
C PRO A 53 1.74 19.94 -13.99
N TRP A 54 0.81 19.10 -14.47
CA TRP A 54 -0.62 19.33 -14.33
C TRP A 54 -1.17 19.00 -12.93
N LEU A 55 -0.59 18.03 -12.21
CA LEU A 55 -1.04 17.65 -10.85
C LEU A 55 -0.60 18.67 -9.79
N THR A 56 0.64 19.18 -9.90
CA THR A 56 1.22 20.12 -8.92
C THR A 56 0.70 21.55 -9.06
N ARG A 57 0.09 21.89 -10.21
CA ARG A 57 -0.50 23.22 -10.48
C ARG A 57 -1.99 23.30 -10.17
N GLN A 58 -2.59 22.23 -9.68
CA GLN A 58 -4.02 22.19 -9.45
C GLN A 58 -4.42 22.86 -8.14
N SER A 59 -5.35 23.82 -8.25
CA SER A 59 -5.84 24.65 -7.14
C SER A 59 -6.46 23.86 -5.99
N TRP A 60 -6.95 22.64 -6.21
CA TRP A 60 -7.49 21.82 -5.13
C TRP A 60 -6.41 21.33 -4.14
N MET A 61 -5.14 21.26 -4.58
CA MET A 61 -4.03 20.80 -3.73
C MET A 61 -3.70 21.79 -2.60
N SER A 62 -4.05 23.08 -2.73
CA SER A 62 -3.88 24.06 -1.64
C SER A 62 -4.83 23.82 -0.47
N HIS A 63 -5.89 23.04 -0.67
CA HIS A 63 -6.89 22.74 0.36
C HIS A 63 -6.67 21.38 1.04
N ILE A 64 -5.67 20.60 0.61
CA ILE A 64 -5.44 19.29 1.22
C ILE A 64 -4.88 19.42 2.64
N ASN A 65 -5.49 18.69 3.55
CA ASN A 65 -4.96 18.51 4.88
C ASN A 65 -3.93 17.36 4.87
N TRP A 66 -2.66 17.73 4.66
CA TRP A 66 -1.54 16.77 4.58
C TRP A 66 -1.40 15.86 5.80
N LYS A 67 -1.79 16.34 6.99
CA LYS A 67 -1.80 15.54 8.21
C LYS A 67 -2.81 14.41 8.11
N ILE A 68 -4.05 14.72 7.71
CA ILE A 68 -5.10 13.70 7.53
C ILE A 68 -4.67 12.71 6.44
N ALA A 69 -4.22 13.19 5.28
CA ALA A 69 -3.75 12.33 4.20
C ALA A 69 -2.64 11.37 4.66
N SER A 70 -1.66 11.87 5.41
CA SER A 70 -0.56 11.05 5.90
C SER A 70 -1.01 10.03 6.96
N LEU A 71 -1.91 10.41 7.87
CA LEU A 71 -2.46 9.49 8.86
C LEU A 71 -3.32 8.40 8.20
N THR A 72 -4.09 8.75 7.16
CA THR A 72 -4.85 7.78 6.37
C THR A 72 -3.93 6.74 5.73
N ILE A 73 -2.82 7.16 5.12
CA ILE A 73 -1.81 6.24 4.55
C ILE A 73 -1.27 5.30 5.64
N ILE A 74 -0.88 5.85 6.80
CA ILE A 74 -0.37 5.06 7.92
C ILE A 74 -1.39 4.02 8.38
N ILE A 75 -2.66 4.39 8.54
CA ILE A 75 -3.72 3.47 8.98
C ILE A 75 -3.92 2.34 7.97
N ILE A 76 -3.97 2.67 6.68
CA ILE A 76 -4.12 1.66 5.61
C ILE A 76 -2.92 0.70 5.63
N GLU A 77 -1.70 1.22 5.68
CA GLU A 77 -0.48 0.39 5.70
C GLU A 77 -0.43 -0.53 6.92
N LEU A 78 -0.79 -0.02 8.11
CA LEU A 78 -0.86 -0.84 9.33
C LEU A 78 -1.97 -1.89 9.27
N SER A 79 -3.09 -1.61 8.59
CA SER A 79 -4.19 -2.56 8.44
C SER A 79 -3.79 -3.85 7.69
N ALA A 80 -2.71 -3.79 6.92
CA ALA A 80 -2.14 -4.96 6.22
C ALA A 80 -1.80 -6.11 7.18
N GLY A 81 -1.41 -5.80 8.44
CA GLY A 81 -1.08 -6.83 9.43
C GLY A 81 -2.29 -7.65 9.92
N SER A 82 -3.51 -7.12 9.76
CA SER A 82 -4.75 -7.77 10.18
C SER A 82 -5.65 -8.20 9.01
N ILE A 83 -5.29 -7.86 7.76
CA ILE A 83 -6.24 -7.96 6.65
C ILE A 83 -6.69 -9.39 6.37
N LEU A 84 -5.83 -10.37 6.62
CA LEU A 84 -6.11 -11.80 6.42
C LEU A 84 -7.07 -12.39 7.47
N THR A 85 -7.43 -11.65 8.53
CA THR A 85 -8.39 -12.13 9.55
C THR A 85 -9.70 -11.34 9.53
N LEU A 86 -9.83 -10.36 8.63
CA LEU A 86 -11.03 -9.54 8.51
C LEU A 86 -12.02 -10.13 7.50
N PRO A 87 -13.31 -9.78 7.57
CA PRO A 87 -14.29 -10.23 6.58
C PRO A 87 -13.90 -9.89 5.13
N ARG A 88 -14.31 -10.75 4.20
CA ARG A 88 -13.95 -10.69 2.77
C ARG A 88 -14.01 -9.29 2.12
N PRO A 89 -15.03 -8.43 2.38
CA PRO A 89 -15.08 -7.09 1.80
C PRO A 89 -13.87 -6.21 2.15
N PHE A 90 -13.26 -6.40 3.32
CA PHE A 90 -12.10 -5.62 3.75
C PHE A 90 -10.86 -5.94 2.93
N VAL A 91 -10.61 -7.20 2.60
CA VAL A 91 -9.45 -7.60 1.77
C VAL A 91 -9.54 -6.98 0.39
N TRP A 92 -10.70 -7.07 -0.26
CA TRP A 92 -10.92 -6.43 -1.56
C TRP A 92 -10.77 -4.91 -1.49
N SER A 93 -11.28 -4.29 -0.41
CA SER A 93 -11.14 -2.85 -0.19
C SER A 93 -9.69 -2.45 -0.01
N PHE A 94 -8.92 -3.17 0.81
CA PHE A 94 -7.49 -2.94 1.02
C PHE A 94 -6.70 -3.06 -0.28
N LEU A 95 -6.89 -4.15 -1.05
CA LEU A 95 -6.17 -4.34 -2.31
C LEU A 95 -6.54 -3.28 -3.35
N SER A 96 -7.80 -2.85 -3.41
CA SER A 96 -8.25 -1.78 -4.31
C SER A 96 -7.61 -0.44 -3.93
N ILE A 97 -7.63 -0.10 -2.64
CA ILE A 97 -6.99 1.13 -2.13
C ILE A 97 -5.47 1.08 -2.36
N ALA A 98 -4.83 -0.05 -2.12
CA ALA A 98 -3.41 -0.26 -2.35
C ALA A 98 -3.03 -0.11 -3.83
N LEU A 99 -3.86 -0.63 -4.74
CA LEU A 99 -3.67 -0.44 -6.18
C LEU A 99 -3.75 1.04 -6.55
N LEU A 100 -4.81 1.72 -6.11
CA LEU A 100 -5.04 3.14 -6.40
C LEU A 100 -3.92 4.01 -5.82
N PHE A 101 -3.42 3.67 -4.63
CA PHE A 101 -2.27 4.34 -4.03
C PHE A 101 -1.01 4.19 -4.89
N HIS A 102 -0.71 2.99 -5.39
CA HIS A 102 0.46 2.82 -6.26
C HIS A 102 0.30 3.47 -7.63
N ILE A 103 -0.91 3.48 -8.20
CA ILE A 103 -1.20 4.24 -9.41
C ILE A 103 -0.96 5.74 -9.14
N TRP A 104 -1.45 6.25 -8.02
CA TRP A 104 -1.22 7.63 -7.60
C TRP A 104 0.28 7.93 -7.47
N ASN A 105 1.07 7.01 -6.90
CA ASN A 105 2.52 7.14 -6.78
C ASN A 105 3.22 7.16 -8.15
N VAL A 106 2.74 6.38 -9.11
CA VAL A 106 3.24 6.44 -10.50
C VAL A 106 2.95 7.80 -11.12
N LEU A 107 1.71 8.29 -10.98
CA LEU A 107 1.29 9.57 -11.56
C LEU A 107 1.96 10.79 -10.90
N THR A 108 2.36 10.69 -9.63
CA THR A 108 2.95 11.82 -8.88
C THR A 108 4.47 11.78 -8.79
N TRP A 109 5.06 10.59 -8.73
CA TRP A 109 6.49 10.38 -8.45
C TRP A 109 7.19 9.48 -9.46
N GLY A 110 6.48 8.91 -10.44
CA GLY A 110 7.08 8.02 -11.43
C GLY A 110 7.57 6.68 -10.86
N LEU A 111 7.03 6.25 -9.70
CA LEU A 111 7.44 5.03 -8.99
C LEU A 111 6.87 3.75 -9.63
N ASN A 112 7.18 3.52 -10.91
CA ASN A 112 6.66 2.40 -11.71
C ASN A 112 6.92 1.02 -11.09
N HIS A 113 8.11 0.83 -10.51
CA HIS A 113 8.47 -0.44 -9.88
C HIS A 113 7.57 -0.79 -8.69
N PHE A 114 7.07 0.20 -7.95
CA PHE A 114 6.17 -0.04 -6.82
C PHE A 114 4.84 -0.59 -7.32
N LEU A 115 4.25 0.02 -8.35
CA LEU A 115 3.00 -0.47 -8.92
C LEU A 115 3.10 -1.93 -9.36
N LEU A 116 4.14 -2.27 -10.12
CA LEU A 116 4.31 -3.63 -10.63
C LEU A 116 4.59 -4.63 -9.51
N THR A 117 5.53 -4.32 -8.61
CA THR A 117 5.96 -5.25 -7.56
C THR A 117 4.84 -5.55 -6.57
N PHE A 118 4.12 -4.53 -6.12
CA PHE A 118 3.06 -4.71 -5.13
C PHE A 118 1.79 -5.32 -5.73
N SER A 119 1.36 -4.89 -6.93
CA SER A 119 0.17 -5.50 -7.55
C SER A 119 0.38 -6.97 -7.90
N ALA A 120 1.61 -7.38 -8.24
CA ALA A 120 1.95 -8.77 -8.48
C ALA A 120 1.79 -9.67 -7.23
N SER A 121 1.82 -9.11 -6.01
CA SER A 121 1.60 -9.89 -4.78
C SER A 121 0.12 -10.13 -4.47
N PHE A 122 -0.82 -9.45 -5.15
CA PHE A 122 -2.24 -9.49 -4.79
C PHE A 122 -2.90 -10.85 -4.99
N PRO A 123 -2.62 -11.61 -6.08
CA PRO A 123 -3.17 -12.95 -6.24
C PRO A 123 -2.74 -13.89 -5.10
N ALA A 124 -1.50 -13.78 -4.62
CA ALA A 124 -1.02 -14.58 -3.51
C ALA A 124 -1.70 -14.21 -2.19
N ILE A 125 -1.96 -12.92 -1.95
CA ILE A 125 -2.71 -12.43 -0.78
C ILE A 125 -4.16 -12.95 -0.80
N LEU A 126 -4.85 -12.85 -1.95
CA LEU A 126 -6.21 -13.38 -2.12
C LEU A 126 -6.26 -14.88 -1.93
N TRP A 127 -5.29 -15.61 -2.50
CA TRP A 127 -5.19 -17.05 -2.32
C TRP A 127 -5.00 -17.42 -0.84
N CYS A 128 -4.11 -16.72 -0.12
CA CYS A 128 -3.91 -16.96 1.31
C CYS A 128 -5.16 -16.65 2.13
N TYR A 129 -5.88 -15.57 1.79
CA TYR A 129 -7.13 -15.24 2.45
C TYR A 129 -8.16 -16.36 2.29
N GLU A 130 -8.41 -16.82 1.07
CA GLU A 130 -9.38 -17.89 0.81
C GLU A 130 -8.91 -19.21 1.46
N TRP A 131 -7.61 -19.51 1.40
CA TRP A 131 -7.04 -20.71 2.05
C TRP A 131 -7.24 -20.73 3.57
N LEU A 132 -7.14 -19.59 4.25
CA LEU A 132 -7.36 -19.46 5.70
C LEU A 132 -8.84 -19.52 6.13
N HIS A 133 -9.79 -19.28 5.22
CA HIS A 133 -11.22 -19.21 5.54
C HIS A 133 -12.04 -20.40 5.02
N ILE A 134 -11.45 -21.21 4.13
CA ILE A 134 -12.06 -22.44 3.60
C ILE A 134 -11.61 -23.68 4.39
N ASN A 135 -10.42 -23.63 5.02
CA ASN A 135 -9.91 -24.66 5.92
C ASN A 135 -10.14 -24.28 7.38
#